data_AF-A0A1X2GE98-F1
#
_entry.id   AF-A0A1X2GE98-F1
#
_cell.length_a   1.000
_cell.length_b   1.000
_cell.length_c   1.000
_cell.angle_alpha   90.00
_cell.angle_beta   90.00
_cell.angle_gamma   90.00
#
_symmetry.space_group_name_H-M   'P 1'
#
loop_
_entity.id
_entity.type
_entity.pdbx_description
1 polymer ?
#
loop_
_entity_poly.entity_id
_entity_poly.type
_entity_poly.pdbx_seq_one_letter_code
_entity_poly.pdbx_strand_id
1 'polypeptide(L)' 'TVTNSHVASIAPRAYLDDSVVPVLLEGMKLLVIERPTDPLEFLGKYLLERSQK' A
#
# COMPACT_ATOMS: atom_id res chain seq x y z
N THR A 1 -13.38 1.19 -21.57
CA THR A 1 -12.29 0.23 -21.28
C THR A 1 -10.96 0.92 -21.52
N VAL A 2 -10.41 1.57 -20.51
CA VAL A 2 -9.03 2.10 -20.59
C VAL A 2 -8.12 0.95 -20.16
N THR A 3 -7.68 0.13 -21.12
CA THR A 3 -6.57 -0.77 -20.88
C THR A 3 -5.34 0.10 -20.68
N ASN A 4 -4.71 -0.05 -19.52
CA ASN A 4 -3.60 0.77 -19.03
C ASN A 4 -2.30 0.46 -19.79
N SER A 5 -2.26 0.77 -21.09
CA SER A 5 -1.12 0.55 -21.98
C SER A 5 0.08 1.44 -21.68
N HIS A 6 -0.03 2.38 -20.73
CA HIS A 6 1.07 3.22 -20.27
C HIS A 6 1.91 2.60 -19.14
N VAL A 7 1.37 1.64 -18.37
CA VAL A 7 2.12 1.00 -17.27
C VAL A 7 3.05 -0.10 -17.74
N ALA A 8 2.88 -0.59 -18.97
CA ALA A 8 3.78 -1.59 -19.56
C ALA A 8 5.22 -1.07 -19.78
N SER A 9 5.47 0.25 -19.72
CA SER A 9 6.81 0.84 -19.85
C SER A 9 7.49 1.21 -18.54
N ILE A 10 6.76 1.21 -17.41
CA ILE A 10 7.32 1.59 -16.11
C ILE A 10 7.93 0.36 -15.45
N ALA A 11 9.14 0.49 -14.93
CA ALA A 11 9.78 -0.59 -14.18
C ALA A 11 8.89 -0.99 -12.99
N PRO A 12 8.66 -2.29 -12.72
CA PRO A 12 7.75 -2.74 -11.67
C PRO A 12 7.99 -2.08 -10.31
N ARG A 13 9.25 -1.84 -9.94
CA ARG A 13 9.61 -1.12 -8.72
C ARG A 13 9.09 0.32 -8.72
N ALA A 14 9.29 1.08 -9.80
CA ALA A 14 8.81 2.46 -9.88
C ALA A 14 7.28 2.54 -9.77
N TYR A 15 6.56 1.61 -10.41
CA TYR A 15 5.11 1.53 -10.22
C TYR A 15 4.72 1.31 -8.76
N LEU A 16 5.40 0.40 -8.05
CA LEU A 16 5.12 0.14 -6.63
C LEU A 16 5.51 1.31 -5.73
N ASP A 17 6.67 1.92 -5.98
CA ASP A 17 7.18 3.08 -5.26
C ASP A 17 6.24 4.29 -5.38
N ASP A 18 5.65 4.49 -6.56
CA ASP A 18 4.73 5.60 -6.82
C ASP A 18 3.28 5.32 -6.35
N SER A 19 2.87 4.05 -6.27
CA SER A 19 1.48 3.69 -5.97
C SER A 19 1.24 3.29 -4.51
N VAL A 20 1.98 2.32 -3.98
CA VAL A 20 1.60 1.61 -2.75
C VAL A 20 2.66 1.64 -1.66
N VAL A 21 3.95 1.73 -2.01
CA VAL A 21 5.04 1.64 -1.04
C VAL A 21 4.97 2.73 0.05
N PRO A 22 4.69 4.01 -0.24
CA PRO A 22 4.66 5.04 0.81
C PRO A 22 3.63 4.74 1.90
N VAL A 23 2.39 4.39 1.50
CA VAL A 23 1.31 4.08 2.46
C VAL A 23 1.55 2.75 3.18
N LEU A 24 2.14 1.75 2.51
CA LEU A 24 2.54 0.49 3.13
C LEU A 24 3.56 0.73 4.24
N LEU A 25 4.59 1.54 3.98
CA LEU A 25 5.61 1.86 4.98
C LEU A 25 5.04 2.62 6.18
N GLU A 26 4.08 3.53 5.97
CA GLU A 26 3.38 4.17 7.08
C GLU A 26 2.61 3.17 7.94
N GLY A 27 1.83 2.27 7.34
CA GLY A 27 1.08 1.24 8.06
C GLY A 27 2.00 0.28 8.82
N MET A 28 3.14 -0.10 8.22
CA MET A 28 4.14 -0.93 8.87
C MET A 28 4.81 -0.27 10.07
N LYS A 29 4.99 1.06 10.08
CA LYS A 29 5.48 1.80 11.27
C LYS A 29 4.50 1.68 12.43
N LEU A 30 3.18 1.75 12.16
CA LEU A 30 2.15 1.58 13.18
C LEU A 30 2.13 0.16 13.76
N LEU A 31 2.38 -0.87 12.95
CA LEU A 31 2.49 -2.26 13.44
C LEU A 31 3.58 -2.43 14.50
N VAL A 32 4.73 -1.76 14.33
CA VAL A 32 5.84 -1.84 15.30
C VAL A 32 5.48 -1.20 16.64
N ILE A 33 4.64 -0.17 16.60
CA ILE A 33 4.20 0.60 17.77
C ILE A 33 3.08 -0.15 18.50
N GLU A 34 2.00 -0.48 17.79
CA GLU A 34 0.76 -1.04 18.37
C GLU A 34 0.88 -2.53 18.69
N ARG A 35 1.68 -3.27 17.90
CA ARG A 35 1.86 -4.73 18.02
C ARG A 35 0.53 -5.50 18.21
N PRO A 36 -0.44 -5.34 17.29
CA PRO A 36 -1.73 -6.02 17.40
C PRO A 36 -1.57 -7.53 17.32
N THR A 37 -2.53 -8.26 17.90
CA THR A 37 -2.60 -9.73 17.82
C THR A 37 -2.67 -10.23 16.37
N ASP A 38 -3.40 -9.50 15.52
CA ASP A 38 -3.63 -9.84 14.11
C ASP A 38 -3.05 -8.76 13.18
N PRO A 39 -1.72 -8.75 12.92
CA PRO A 39 -1.03 -7.67 12.22
C PRO A 39 -1.46 -7.50 10.76
N LEU A 40 -1.84 -8.58 10.08
CA LEU A 40 -2.31 -8.50 8.68
C LEU A 40 -3.70 -7.85 8.58
N GLU A 41 -4.60 -8.17 9.51
CA GLU A 41 -5.94 -7.57 9.53
C GLU A 41 -5.85 -6.07 9.85
N PHE A 42 -5.02 -5.72 10.83
CA PHE A 42 -4.75 -4.32 11.19
C PHE A 42 -4.21 -3.54 9.98
N LEU A 43 -3.18 -4.07 9.31
CA LEU A 43 -2.60 -3.41 8.14
C LEU A 43 -3.60 -3.31 6.98
N GLY A 44 -4.38 -4.37 6.73
CA GLY A 44 -5.41 -4.37 5.70
C GLY A 44 -6.46 -3.27 5.93
N LYS A 45 -6.97 -3.15 7.16
CA LYS A 45 -7.90 -2.08 7.56
C LYS A 45 -7.28 -0.70 7.34
N TYR A 46 -6.05 -0.48 7.80
CA TYR A 46 -5.34 0.77 7.60
C TYR A 46 -5.24 1.17 6.11
N LEU A 47 -4.87 0.22 5.24
CA LEU A 47 -4.75 0.48 3.80
C LEU A 47 -6.11 0.81 3.17
N LEU A 48 -7.18 0.11 3.55
CA LEU A 48 -8.52 0.38 3.06
C LEU A 48 -9.04 1.75 3.50
N GLU A 49 -8.81 2.15 4.76
CA GLU A 49 -9.17 3.48 5.26
C GLU A 49 -8.44 4.59 4.50
N ARG A 50 -7.16 4.38 4.16
CA ARG A 50 -6.37 5.34 3.39
C ARG A 50 -6.74 5.38 1.91
N SER A 51 -7.26 4.29 1.33
CA SER A 51 -7.70 4.28 -0.07
C SER A 51 -9.03 4.99 -0.32
N GLN A 52 -9.78 5.31 0.74
CA GLN A 52 -11.07 6.03 0.67
C GLN A 52 -10.92 7.55 0.88
N LYS A 53 -9.71 8.02 1.16
CA LYS A 53 -9.37 9.45 1.24
C LYS A 53 -8.80 9.92 -0.09
#